data_AF-E4Z5F5-F1
#
_entry.id   AF-E4Z5F5-F1
#
_cell.length_a   1.000
_cell.length_b   1.000
_cell.length_c   1.000
_cell.angle_alpha   90.00
_cell.angle_beta   90.00
_cell.angle_gamma   90.00
#
_symmetry.space_group_name_H-M   'P 1'
#
loop_
_entity.id
_entity.type
_entity.pdbx_description
1 polymer ?
#
loop_
_entity_poly.entity_id
_entity_poly.type
_entity_poly.pdbx_seq_one_letter_code
_entity_poly.pdbx_strand_id
1 'polypeptide(L)'
;MFLKRLFFALISLQFCLSERIFNCDFETDWCGAEDIDSDFLLSESNTDTPTHGTGPSLGDHTSGNGYFIFAECSWPRVEGDKAGIVVSDLLCSTGLGNVEGYLNRKGSDPSQFRVAKRAQNDAFWEFQDWDETLGIKTTVSKRGQEEWEFFRFDFEAKRDEKFEIVFEFTC
;
A
#
# COMPACT_ATOMS: atom_id res chain seq x y z
N MET A 1 20.81 5.12 17.10
CA MET A 1 19.42 5.53 16.87
C MET A 1 19.03 4.87 15.57
N PHE A 2 18.35 3.73 15.65
CA PHE A 2 18.13 2.86 14.50
C PHE A 2 16.92 3.40 13.72
N LEU A 3 17.15 3.84 12.48
CA LEU A 3 16.10 4.28 11.56
C LEU A 3 15.39 3.05 10.99
N LYS A 4 14.07 3.17 10.80
CA LYS A 4 13.20 2.03 10.52
C LYS A 4 12.09 2.33 9.49
N ARG A 5 11.63 1.36 8.67
CA ARG A 5 10.86 1.58 7.41
C ARG A 5 9.79 0.56 7.00
N LEU A 6 8.86 0.99 6.13
CA LEU A 6 7.80 0.18 5.51
C LEU A 6 7.92 0.05 3.98
N PHE A 7 7.50 -1.10 3.44
CA PHE A 7 7.50 -1.49 2.02
C PHE A 7 6.15 -2.00 1.59
N PHE A 8 5.78 -1.84 0.31
CA PHE A 8 4.46 -2.20 -0.20
C PHE A 8 4.50 -2.77 -1.62
N ALA A 9 3.79 -3.87 -1.82
CA ALA A 9 3.45 -4.49 -3.10
C ALA A 9 1.94 -4.76 -3.09
N LEU A 10 1.20 -4.44 -4.15
CA LEU A 10 -0.25 -4.62 -4.18
C LEU A 10 -0.61 -5.81 -5.08
N ILE A 11 -1.42 -6.75 -4.59
CA ILE A 11 -1.84 -7.88 -5.41
C ILE A 11 -3.36 -8.00 -5.31
N SER A 12 -4.01 -7.54 -6.38
CA SER A 12 -5.36 -7.89 -6.81
C SER A 12 -6.54 -7.53 -5.89
N LEU A 13 -7.47 -6.69 -6.38
CA LEU A 13 -8.85 -6.67 -5.89
C LEU A 13 -9.54 -8.01 -6.21
N GLN A 14 -9.97 -8.75 -5.19
CA GLN A 14 -10.82 -9.92 -5.38
C GLN A 14 -12.13 -9.79 -4.61
N PHE A 15 -13.16 -9.41 -5.38
CA PHE A 15 -14.57 -9.12 -5.06
C PHE A 15 -14.97 -7.65 -5.06
N CYS A 16 -14.76 -6.98 -6.19
CA CYS A 16 -15.86 -6.30 -6.84
C CYS A 16 -15.75 -6.51 -8.36
N LEU A 17 -16.87 -6.73 -9.08
CA LEU A 17 -16.88 -6.57 -10.54
C LEU A 17 -16.76 -5.06 -10.81
N SER A 18 -15.54 -4.54 -10.62
CA SER A 18 -15.14 -3.17 -10.93
C SER A 18 -14.88 -3.08 -12.44
N GLU A 19 -15.32 -2.00 -13.07
CA GLU A 19 -14.88 -1.68 -14.44
C GLU A 19 -13.37 -1.32 -14.49
N ARG A 20 -12.75 -1.09 -13.33
CA ARG A 20 -11.29 -1.01 -13.13
C ARG A 20 -10.82 -1.84 -11.93
N ILE A 21 -10.31 -3.03 -12.20
CA ILE A 21 -9.52 -3.79 -11.22
C ILE A 21 -8.14 -3.12 -11.16
N PHE A 22 -7.79 -2.51 -10.02
CA PHE A 22 -6.41 -2.09 -9.77
C PHE A 22 -5.59 -3.33 -9.39
N ASN A 23 -4.96 -3.92 -10.39
CA ASN A 23 -3.95 -4.97 -10.20
C ASN A 23 -2.61 -4.34 -10.54
N CYS A 24 -1.76 -4.14 -9.54
CA CYS A 24 -0.52 -3.39 -9.71
C CYS A 24 0.68 -4.08 -9.09
N ASP A 25 1.44 -4.75 -9.94
CA ASP A 25 2.72 -5.38 -9.59
C ASP A 25 3.92 -4.45 -9.76
N PHE A 26 3.69 -3.20 -10.19
CA PHE A 26 4.71 -2.15 -10.37
C PHE A 26 5.77 -2.44 -11.44
N GLU A 27 5.59 -3.45 -12.31
CA GLU A 27 6.63 -3.85 -13.27
C GLU A 27 6.86 -2.86 -14.41
N THR A 28 5.84 -2.07 -14.75
CA THR A 28 5.88 -1.14 -15.90
C THR A 28 5.60 0.30 -15.49
N ASP A 29 4.65 0.48 -14.58
CA ASP A 29 4.24 1.78 -14.05
C ASP A 29 3.49 1.57 -12.72
N TRP A 30 2.97 2.66 -12.15
CA TRP A 30 2.17 2.61 -10.92
C TRP A 30 0.69 2.35 -11.20
N CYS A 31 0.37 1.78 -12.36
CA CYS A 31 -0.95 1.31 -12.77
C CYS A 31 -2.05 2.38 -12.71
N GLY A 32 -1.66 3.62 -13.01
CA GLY A 32 -2.53 4.80 -12.95
C GLY A 32 -2.76 5.34 -11.54
N ALA A 33 -2.02 4.87 -10.53
CA ALA A 33 -1.96 5.52 -9.23
C ALA A 33 -1.19 6.84 -9.34
N GLU A 34 -1.63 7.83 -8.57
CA GLU A 34 -1.03 9.16 -8.50
C GLU A 34 -0.53 9.41 -7.08
N ASP A 35 0.51 10.23 -6.92
CA ASP A 35 0.94 10.67 -5.59
C ASP A 35 -0.18 11.48 -4.90
N ILE A 36 -0.33 11.30 -3.59
CA ILE A 36 -1.15 12.21 -2.78
C ILE A 36 -0.36 13.47 -2.39
N ASP A 37 -1.07 14.48 -1.87
CA ASP A 37 -0.43 15.59 -1.19
C ASP A 37 0.35 15.06 0.02
N SER A 38 1.68 15.06 -0.10
CA SER A 38 2.60 14.33 0.75
C SER A 38 3.84 15.16 1.09
N ASP A 39 4.43 14.90 2.25
CA ASP A 39 5.69 15.53 2.69
C ASP A 39 6.91 15.01 1.90
N PHE A 40 6.75 13.85 1.25
CA PHE A 40 7.72 13.26 0.32
C PHE A 40 7.07 12.25 -0.64
N LEU A 41 7.78 12.00 -1.74
CA LEU A 41 7.36 11.02 -2.75
C LEU A 41 7.82 9.61 -2.36
N LEU A 42 7.01 8.62 -2.74
CA LEU A 42 7.45 7.22 -2.69
C LEU A 42 8.59 6.99 -3.68
N SER A 43 9.45 6.04 -3.34
CA SER A 43 10.52 5.59 -4.21
C SER A 43 10.22 4.19 -4.73
N GLU A 44 10.83 3.83 -5.84
CA GLU A 44 10.69 2.52 -6.47
C GLU A 44 12.05 1.81 -6.51
N SER A 45 12.06 0.50 -6.26
CA SER A 45 13.24 -0.34 -6.37
C SER A 45 12.84 -1.76 -6.77
N ASN A 46 13.77 -2.51 -7.34
CA ASN A 46 13.64 -3.95 -7.58
C ASN A 46 14.56 -4.81 -6.69
N THR A 47 15.31 -4.17 -5.79
CA THR A 47 16.28 -4.79 -4.88
C THR A 47 16.35 -3.99 -3.56
N ASP A 48 17.40 -4.16 -2.76
CA ASP A 48 17.61 -3.42 -1.50
C ASP A 48 17.33 -1.91 -1.62
N THR A 49 16.98 -1.30 -0.48
CA THR A 49 16.78 0.15 -0.41
C THR A 49 18.09 0.92 -0.22
N PRO A 50 18.08 2.26 -0.43
CA PRO A 50 19.25 3.10 -0.21
C PRO A 50 19.87 3.00 1.20
N THR A 51 19.13 2.49 2.19
CA THR A 51 19.69 2.26 3.53
C THR A 51 19.96 0.81 3.80
N HIS A 52 21.12 0.60 4.39
CA HIS A 52 21.62 -0.71 4.68
C HIS A 52 20.74 -1.45 5.69
N GLY A 53 20.38 -2.69 5.36
CA GLY A 53 19.60 -3.57 6.24
C GLY A 53 18.09 -3.32 6.23
N THR A 54 17.58 -2.48 5.31
CA THR A 54 16.15 -2.24 5.13
C THR A 54 15.66 -2.77 3.79
N GLY A 55 14.42 -3.24 3.78
CA GLY A 55 13.75 -3.72 2.58
C GLY A 55 14.02 -5.17 2.22
N PRO A 56 13.23 -5.67 1.25
CA PRO A 56 13.44 -7.00 0.73
C PRO A 56 14.76 -7.02 -0.06
N SER A 57 15.70 -7.88 0.37
CA SER A 57 16.99 -8.05 -0.31
C SER A 57 16.91 -9.01 -1.50
N LEU A 58 15.78 -9.72 -1.60
CA LEU A 58 15.53 -10.76 -2.60
C LEU A 58 14.49 -10.34 -3.65
N GLY A 59 14.18 -9.05 -3.78
CA GLY A 59 13.22 -8.50 -4.75
C GLY A 59 11.76 -8.46 -4.24
N ASP A 60 10.84 -8.13 -5.13
CA ASP A 60 9.41 -7.95 -4.87
C ASP A 60 8.65 -9.24 -4.46
N HIS A 61 7.39 -9.10 -4.06
CA HIS A 61 6.52 -10.22 -3.68
C HIS A 61 5.91 -10.98 -4.88
N THR A 62 5.74 -10.35 -6.04
CA THR A 62 5.06 -10.90 -7.22
C THR A 62 5.96 -11.82 -8.06
N SER A 63 7.13 -11.34 -8.52
CA SER A 63 8.06 -12.09 -9.41
C SER A 63 9.40 -12.50 -8.78
N GLY A 64 9.94 -11.70 -7.85
CA GLY A 64 11.11 -11.97 -6.99
C GLY A 64 12.35 -11.29 -7.55
N ASN A 65 12.15 -10.53 -8.61
CA ASN A 65 13.14 -9.79 -9.37
C ASN A 65 12.50 -8.56 -10.03
N GLY A 66 11.26 -8.27 -9.63
CA GLY A 66 10.42 -7.19 -10.09
C GLY A 66 10.47 -5.99 -9.17
N TYR A 67 9.59 -5.05 -9.40
CA TYR A 67 9.61 -3.75 -8.73
C TYR A 67 8.62 -3.68 -7.57
N PHE A 68 8.91 -2.78 -6.63
CA PHE A 68 8.04 -2.44 -5.52
C PHE A 68 8.23 -0.96 -5.17
N ILE A 69 7.21 -0.38 -4.54
CA ILE A 69 7.27 0.99 -4.02
C ILE A 69 7.54 0.97 -2.51
N PHE A 70 8.22 2.00 -2.02
CA PHE A 70 8.57 2.10 -0.61
C PHE A 70 8.63 3.55 -0.13
N ALA A 71 8.35 3.71 1.16
CA ALA A 71 8.48 4.98 1.86
C ALA A 71 9.85 5.07 2.55
N GLU A 72 10.66 6.02 2.09
CA GLU A 72 12.03 6.26 2.57
C GLU A 72 12.03 7.15 3.83
N CYS A 73 11.73 6.57 5.00
CA CYS A 73 11.68 7.29 6.27
C CYS A 73 13.04 7.64 6.91
N SER A 74 14.17 7.56 6.19
CA SER A 74 15.42 8.11 6.75
C SER A 74 15.47 9.62 6.72
N TRP A 75 16.40 10.15 7.52
CA TRP A 75 16.87 11.52 7.40
C TRP A 75 16.95 11.95 5.90
N PRO A 76 16.35 13.08 5.54
CA PRO A 76 15.88 14.16 6.41
C PRO A 76 14.44 14.01 6.95
N ARG A 77 13.75 12.88 6.71
CA ARG A 77 12.38 12.66 7.20
C ARG A 77 12.29 12.68 8.72
N VAL A 78 11.17 13.16 9.23
CA VAL A 78 10.86 13.22 10.67
C VAL A 78 9.57 12.48 11.00
N GLU A 79 9.36 12.20 12.29
CA GLU A 79 8.12 11.60 12.78
C GLU A 79 6.92 12.47 12.40
N GLY A 80 5.92 11.84 11.78
CA GLY A 80 4.72 12.46 11.22
C GLY A 80 4.77 12.72 9.71
N ASP A 81 5.94 12.64 9.05
CA ASP A 81 6.05 12.86 7.61
C ASP A 81 5.26 11.79 6.83
N LYS A 82 4.49 12.21 5.84
CA LYS A 82 3.61 11.36 5.06
C LYS A 82 4.04 11.21 3.60
N ALA A 83 3.83 10.02 3.07
CA ALA A 83 3.89 9.72 1.64
C ALA A 83 2.77 8.76 1.28
N GLY A 84 2.32 8.76 0.03
CA GLY A 84 1.27 7.84 -0.36
C GLY A 84 0.85 7.99 -1.81
N ILE A 85 0.00 7.07 -2.23
CA ILE A 85 -0.60 7.05 -3.55
C ILE A 85 -2.11 6.92 -3.45
N VAL A 86 -2.80 7.50 -4.44
CA VAL A 86 -4.24 7.38 -4.63
C VAL A 86 -4.54 6.67 -5.94
N VAL A 87 -5.54 5.81 -5.89
CA VAL A 87 -6.14 5.20 -7.07
C VAL A 87 -7.55 5.73 -7.18
N SER A 88 -7.80 6.54 -8.22
CA SER A 88 -9.06 7.24 -8.42
C SER A 88 -9.98 6.57 -9.42
N ASP A 89 -11.23 7.05 -9.49
CA ASP A 89 -12.25 6.61 -10.45
C ASP A 89 -12.53 5.10 -10.41
N LEU A 90 -12.45 4.51 -9.21
CA LEU A 90 -12.84 3.13 -8.96
C LEU A 90 -14.36 3.05 -8.90
N LEU A 91 -14.92 1.96 -9.42
CA LEU A 91 -16.35 1.68 -9.43
C LEU A 91 -16.60 0.32 -8.79
N CYS A 92 -17.70 0.19 -8.06
CA CYS A 92 -18.10 -1.10 -7.54
C CYS A 92 -19.58 -1.39 -7.74
N SER A 93 -19.87 -2.41 -8.54
CA SER A 93 -21.24 -2.80 -8.92
C SER A 93 -21.94 -3.69 -7.88
N THR A 94 -21.18 -4.43 -7.08
CA THR A 94 -21.68 -5.37 -6.06
C THR A 94 -21.99 -4.68 -4.72
N GLY A 95 -21.45 -3.49 -4.51
CA GLY A 95 -21.60 -2.70 -3.28
C GLY A 95 -20.72 -3.14 -2.11
N LEU A 96 -20.00 -4.24 -2.27
CA LEU A 96 -18.94 -4.71 -1.38
C LEU A 96 -17.69 -4.87 -2.23
N GLY A 97 -16.57 -4.33 -1.73
CA GLY A 97 -15.26 -4.34 -2.36
C GLY A 97 -14.17 -4.68 -1.36
N ASN A 98 -12.98 -4.97 -1.88
CA ASN A 98 -11.79 -5.18 -1.07
C ASN A 98 -10.53 -4.75 -1.81
N VAL A 99 -9.51 -4.39 -1.05
CA VAL A 99 -8.14 -4.18 -1.53
C VAL A 99 -7.22 -5.15 -0.81
N GLU A 100 -6.30 -5.76 -1.55
CA GLU A 100 -5.34 -6.74 -1.01
C GLU A 100 -3.93 -6.48 -1.52
N GLY A 101 -2.94 -6.92 -0.75
CA GLY A 101 -1.55 -6.86 -1.14
C GLY A 101 -0.61 -7.39 -0.08
N TYR A 102 0.66 -7.07 -0.24
CA TYR A 102 1.78 -7.53 0.56
C TYR A 102 2.65 -6.36 0.99
N LEU A 103 2.90 -6.24 2.28
CA LEU A 103 3.84 -5.29 2.85
C LEU A 103 5.12 -6.02 3.24
N ASN A 104 6.26 -5.36 3.14
CA ASN A 104 7.47 -5.81 3.83
C ASN A 104 7.80 -4.78 4.91
N ARG A 105 8.14 -5.24 6.10
CA ARG A 105 8.39 -4.38 7.27
C ARG A 105 9.79 -4.58 7.81
N LYS A 106 10.69 -5.13 6.99
CA LYS A 106 12.05 -5.45 7.39
C LYS A 106 12.80 -4.17 7.75
N GLY A 107 13.09 -4.10 9.04
CA GLY A 107 13.66 -2.92 9.66
C GLY A 107 12.64 -1.84 9.99
N SER A 108 11.36 -2.12 10.29
CA SER A 108 10.31 -1.13 10.69
C SER A 108 10.06 -1.01 12.21
N ASP A 109 9.71 0.20 12.71
CA ASP A 109 9.05 0.54 14.02
C ASP A 109 8.95 2.08 14.20
N PRO A 110 7.78 2.66 14.53
CA PRO A 110 6.46 2.40 13.97
C PRO A 110 6.18 3.39 12.81
N SER A 111 6.49 3.00 11.57
CA SER A 111 5.85 3.65 10.43
C SER A 111 4.43 3.11 10.30
N GLN A 112 3.43 3.99 10.25
CA GLN A 112 2.05 3.57 10.07
C GLN A 112 1.77 3.37 8.59
N PHE A 113 1.01 2.33 8.27
CA PHE A 113 0.38 2.17 6.96
C PHE A 113 -1.12 2.21 7.13
N ARG A 114 -1.78 2.97 6.26
CA ARG A 114 -3.23 3.17 6.30
C ARG A 114 -3.78 2.95 4.91
N VAL A 115 -4.96 2.35 4.86
CA VAL A 115 -5.76 2.27 3.64
C VAL A 115 -7.03 3.05 3.90
N ALA A 116 -7.36 3.97 3.00
CA ALA A 116 -8.55 4.79 3.13
C ALA A 116 -9.39 4.72 1.87
N LYS A 117 -10.71 4.82 2.05
CA LYS A 117 -11.65 5.01 0.96
C LYS A 117 -12.25 6.41 1.04
N ARG A 118 -12.47 7.03 -0.10
CA ARG A 118 -13.29 8.26 -0.23
C ARG A 118 -14.19 8.17 -1.46
N ALA A 119 -15.48 8.41 -1.30
CA ALA A 119 -16.35 8.65 -2.45
C ALA A 119 -16.00 10.01 -3.07
N GLN A 120 -16.03 10.14 -4.39
CA GLN A 120 -15.60 11.37 -5.09
C GLN A 120 -16.34 12.64 -4.64
N ASN A 121 -17.54 12.51 -4.07
CA ASN A 121 -18.37 13.63 -3.63
C ASN A 121 -18.38 13.84 -2.10
N ASP A 122 -17.62 13.04 -1.35
CA ASP A 122 -17.58 13.14 0.11
C ASP A 122 -16.46 14.08 0.55
N ALA A 123 -16.77 14.92 1.54
CA ALA A 123 -15.83 15.88 2.12
C ALA A 123 -14.85 15.24 3.11
N PHE A 124 -15.04 13.96 3.46
CA PHE A 124 -14.28 13.25 4.48
C PHE A 124 -13.77 11.91 3.97
N TRP A 125 -12.59 11.55 4.45
CA TRP A 125 -11.98 10.24 4.22
C TRP A 125 -12.43 9.25 5.28
N GLU A 126 -12.86 8.07 4.85
CA GLU A 126 -13.03 6.91 5.72
C GLU A 126 -11.67 6.21 5.82
N PHE A 127 -10.85 6.63 6.80
CA PHE A 127 -9.57 5.98 7.07
C PHE A 127 -9.78 4.70 7.88
N GLN A 128 -9.17 3.61 7.42
CA GLN A 128 -8.95 2.43 8.24
C GLN A 128 -7.47 2.36 8.58
N ASP A 129 -7.16 2.57 9.86
CA ASP A 129 -5.81 2.37 10.37
C ASP A 129 -5.46 0.89 10.31
N TRP A 130 -4.17 0.60 10.13
CA TRP A 130 -3.70 -0.77 10.30
C TRP A 130 -3.98 -1.25 11.71
N ASP A 131 -4.97 -2.13 11.84
CA ASP A 131 -5.35 -2.74 13.10
C ASP A 131 -5.51 -4.25 12.88
N GLU A 132 -4.56 -5.00 13.45
CA GLU A 132 -4.53 -6.47 13.45
C GLU A 132 -5.81 -7.09 14.04
N THR A 133 -6.59 -6.31 14.79
CA THR A 133 -7.83 -6.75 15.45
C THR A 133 -9.11 -6.40 14.67
N LEU A 134 -9.08 -5.44 13.72
CA LEU A 134 -10.26 -4.93 13.03
C LEU A 134 -10.45 -5.42 11.58
N GLY A 135 -9.72 -6.45 11.15
CA GLY A 135 -10.01 -7.14 9.89
C GLY A 135 -8.91 -7.08 8.83
N ILE A 136 -7.77 -6.45 9.14
CA ILE A 136 -6.54 -6.71 8.38
C ILE A 136 -6.05 -8.10 8.77
N LYS A 137 -6.45 -9.10 7.99
CA LYS A 137 -5.99 -10.47 8.17
C LYS A 137 -4.56 -10.59 7.70
N THR A 138 -3.61 -10.49 8.60
CA THR A 138 -2.20 -10.70 8.27
C THR A 138 -1.90 -12.19 8.20
N THR A 139 -1.55 -12.66 7.01
CA THR A 139 -0.82 -13.93 6.89
C THR A 139 0.60 -13.58 6.50
N VAL A 140 1.58 -14.01 7.29
CA VAL A 140 2.98 -13.91 6.88
C VAL A 140 3.21 -14.91 5.77
N SER A 141 3.47 -14.41 4.57
CA SER A 141 3.95 -15.20 3.46
C SER A 141 5.47 -15.11 3.41
N LYS A 142 6.13 -16.26 3.25
CA LYS A 142 7.58 -16.29 3.03
C LYS A 142 7.84 -16.47 1.55
N ARG A 143 8.56 -15.51 0.96
CA ARG A 143 9.12 -15.66 -0.38
C ARG A 143 10.64 -15.71 -0.26
N GLY A 144 11.22 -16.89 -0.51
CA GLY A 144 12.61 -17.13 -0.16
C GLY A 144 12.81 -17.03 1.36
N GLN A 145 13.71 -16.13 1.79
CA GLN A 145 13.97 -15.81 3.21
C GLN A 145 13.35 -14.48 3.65
N GLU A 146 12.67 -13.76 2.75
CA GLU A 146 12.03 -12.48 3.06
C GLU A 146 10.60 -12.70 3.58
N GLU A 147 10.25 -11.93 4.60
CA GLU A 147 8.91 -11.95 5.19
C GLU A 147 8.06 -10.84 4.57
N TRP A 148 6.96 -11.25 3.96
CA TRP A 148 5.96 -10.35 3.39
C TRP A 148 4.63 -10.58 4.11
N GLU A 149 4.08 -9.51 4.65
CA GLU A 149 2.82 -9.49 5.38
C GLU A 149 1.67 -9.23 4.40
N PHE A 150 0.81 -10.22 4.21
CA PHE A 150 -0.42 -10.00 3.45
C PHE A 150 -1.35 -9.06 4.20
N PHE A 151 -2.07 -8.20 3.49
CA PHE A 151 -3.14 -7.38 4.05
C PHE A 151 -4.39 -7.43 3.17
N ARG A 152 -5.53 -7.22 3.82
CA ARG A 152 -6.83 -7.10 3.17
C ARG A 152 -7.62 -6.00 3.86
N PHE A 153 -8.19 -5.11 3.06
CA PHE A 153 -9.10 -4.05 3.49
C PHE A 153 -10.43 -4.25 2.78
N ASP A 154 -11.44 -4.72 3.51
CA ASP A 154 -12.81 -4.85 3.02
C ASP A 154 -13.58 -3.54 3.24
N PHE A 155 -14.39 -3.13 2.27
CA PHE A 155 -15.17 -1.89 2.35
C PHE A 155 -16.53 -2.01 1.64
N GLU A 156 -17.47 -1.19 2.08
CA GLU A 156 -18.73 -0.97 1.36
C GLU A 156 -18.56 0.17 0.35
N ALA A 157 -19.21 0.03 -0.81
CA ALA A 157 -19.28 1.06 -1.84
C ALA A 157 -20.72 1.21 -2.31
N LYS A 158 -21.18 2.43 -2.61
CA LYS A 158 -22.49 2.55 -3.26
C LYS A 158 -22.36 2.11 -4.72
N ARG A 159 -23.38 1.40 -5.20
CA ARG A 159 -23.42 0.93 -6.59
C ARG A 159 -23.29 2.13 -7.54
N ASP A 160 -22.40 1.98 -8.53
CA ASP A 160 -22.14 2.96 -9.59
C ASP A 160 -21.65 4.34 -9.08
N GLU A 161 -21.30 4.46 -7.79
CA GLU A 161 -20.65 5.63 -7.23
C GLU A 161 -19.14 5.49 -7.38
N LYS A 162 -18.49 6.53 -7.93
CA LYS A 162 -17.04 6.58 -8.01
C LYS A 162 -16.42 6.83 -6.65
N PHE A 163 -15.38 6.09 -6.35
CA PHE A 163 -14.57 6.27 -5.15
C PHE A 163 -13.09 6.17 -5.48
N GLU A 164 -12.29 6.48 -4.49
CA GLU A 164 -10.85 6.47 -4.54
C GLU A 164 -10.33 5.66 -3.35
N ILE A 165 -9.21 4.99 -3.54
CA ILE A 165 -8.47 4.32 -2.48
C ILE A 165 -7.13 5.00 -2.31
N VAL A 166 -6.80 5.35 -1.07
CA VAL A 166 -5.49 5.90 -0.69
C VAL A 166 -4.71 4.89 0.10
N PHE A 167 -3.43 4.77 -0.24
CA PHE A 167 -2.42 4.06 0.51
C PHE A 167 -1.47 5.09 1.10
N GLU A 168 -1.51 5.29 2.42
CA GLU A 168 -0.70 6.28 3.13
C GLU A 168 0.32 5.59 4.04
N PHE A 169 1.55 6.06 3.95
CA PHE A 169 2.65 5.73 4.84
C PHE A 169 2.96 6.94 5.69
N THR A 170 3.19 6.73 6.98
CA THR A 170 3.61 7.76 7.93
C THR A 170 4.91 7.31 8.57
N CYS A 171 5.94 8.12 8.45
CA CYS A 171 7.10 8.06 9.34
C CYS A 171 6.70 8.61 10.72
#